data_AF-A0A6A5PFU2-F1
#
_entry.id   AF-A0A6A5PFU2-F1
#
_cell.length_a   1.000
_cell.length_b   1.000
_cell.length_c   1.000
_cell.angle_alpha   90.00
_cell.angle_beta   90.00
_cell.angle_gamma   90.00
#
_symmetry.space_group_name_H-M   'P 1'
#
loop_
_entity.id
_entity.type
_entity.pdbx_description
1 polymer ?
#
loop_
_entity_poly.entity_id
_entity_poly.type
_entity_poly.pdbx_seq_one_letter_code
_entity_poly.pdbx_strand_id
1 'polypeptide(L)'
;MAMVTMLYGSNYCNCNWLNKHFNSINKILHPPSLIVSASSSSSSNNDNDVVSTKSGTSARGRRLLKVREEKQQREYDRVHKYPSWAKVLQDACKDDTELRAVLGDSIGDPELMRKRVEDRVRKKGRDFSKSKTGSVLAFKVTFRDFNPLDSYIWFEFFGSPSDRDVNLIGSVIQSWYLMGRLGAFNSSNLQLGSSSMEHPLYDSDKGFKVLPSSFHDISDVEFQDNWGRIWVDLGTADYFAIDALLNCLTALSSEYIGIQQVVFGGRCMGDWEEGMTNPDFGYKCFKI
;
A
#
# COMPACT_ATOMS: atom_id res chain seq x y z
N MET A 1 -10.79 -16.25 -46.30
CA MET A 1 -9.33 -16.33 -46.14
C MET A 1 -8.99 -15.66 -44.81
N ALA A 2 -8.17 -16.29 -43.96
CA ALA A 2 -7.69 -15.79 -42.65
C ALA A 2 -8.72 -15.10 -41.70
N MET A 3 -9.17 -15.84 -40.68
CA MET A 3 -9.37 -15.23 -39.35
C MET A 3 -8.00 -14.92 -38.73
N VAL A 4 -7.91 -13.89 -37.89
CA VAL A 4 -6.86 -13.80 -36.84
C VAL A 4 -7.51 -13.35 -35.54
N THR A 5 -7.30 -14.12 -34.48
CA THR A 5 -7.75 -13.83 -33.11
C THR A 5 -6.55 -13.80 -32.19
N MET A 6 -6.33 -12.68 -31.49
CA MET A 6 -5.50 -12.61 -30.28
C MET A 6 -6.25 -11.74 -29.28
N LEU A 7 -6.80 -12.27 -28.18
CA LEU A 7 -6.16 -12.87 -26.99
C LEU A 7 -5.53 -11.83 -26.06
N TYR A 8 -6.13 -11.71 -24.88
CA TYR A 8 -5.66 -10.89 -23.76
C TYR A 8 -4.35 -11.46 -23.17
N GLY A 9 -3.45 -10.57 -22.73
CA GLY A 9 -2.19 -10.93 -22.07
C GLY A 9 -1.92 -10.08 -20.83
N SER A 10 -2.60 -10.39 -19.72
CA SER A 10 -2.34 -9.74 -18.42
C SER A 10 -1.05 -10.28 -17.78
N ASN A 11 0.05 -9.52 -17.88
CA ASN A 11 1.31 -9.86 -17.22
C ASN A 11 1.40 -9.28 -15.81
N TYR A 12 1.74 -10.13 -14.84
CA TYR A 12 1.88 -9.77 -13.43
C TYR A 12 3.26 -9.13 -13.16
N CYS A 13 3.28 -7.90 -12.62
CA CYS A 13 4.50 -7.33 -12.05
C CYS A 13 4.80 -7.95 -10.67
N ASN A 14 5.98 -8.56 -10.54
CA ASN A 14 6.44 -9.20 -9.30
C ASN A 14 7.45 -8.29 -8.57
N CYS A 15 6.98 -7.50 -7.61
CA CYS A 15 7.78 -6.47 -6.95
C CYS A 15 8.42 -6.96 -5.64
N ASN A 16 9.60 -7.59 -5.74
CA ASN A 16 10.47 -7.86 -4.58
C ASN A 16 11.12 -6.57 -4.05
N TRP A 17 10.52 -5.95 -3.03
CA TRP A 17 11.11 -4.83 -2.27
C TRP A 17 10.89 -5.02 -0.77
N LEU A 18 11.96 -5.43 -0.04
CA LEU A 18 12.22 -5.18 1.40
C LEU A 18 13.36 -6.10 1.91
N ASN A 19 14.60 -5.89 1.48
CA ASN A 19 15.76 -6.50 2.18
C ASN A 19 17.11 -5.78 1.94
N LYS A 20 17.33 -4.65 2.63
CA LYS A 20 18.63 -4.05 2.98
C LYS A 20 18.41 -2.84 3.90
N HIS A 21 19.39 -2.56 4.77
CA HIS A 21 19.41 -1.47 5.77
C HIS A 21 18.45 -1.57 6.97
N PHE A 22 18.75 -2.46 7.92
CA PHE A 22 18.72 -2.11 9.34
C PHE A 22 19.70 -3.00 10.13
N ASN A 23 20.92 -2.49 10.37
CA ASN A 23 21.91 -3.14 11.23
C ASN A 23 23.05 -2.18 11.62
N SER A 24 22.88 -1.49 12.74
CA SER A 24 23.94 -0.78 13.47
C SER A 24 23.47 -0.53 14.91
N ILE A 25 24.39 -0.16 15.81
CA ILE A 25 24.13 0.22 17.20
C ILE A 25 23.56 -0.90 18.09
N ASN A 26 24.44 -1.79 18.57
CA ASN A 26 24.90 -1.67 19.97
C ASN A 26 26.15 -2.52 20.26
N LYS A 27 26.83 -2.22 21.37
CA LYS A 27 28.17 -2.72 21.72
C LYS A 27 28.28 -2.87 23.25
N ILE A 28 29.19 -3.75 23.70
CA ILE A 28 29.80 -3.79 25.06
C ILE A 28 28.87 -4.27 26.21
N LEU A 29 29.02 -5.53 26.65
CA LEU A 29 29.58 -5.94 27.97
C LEU A 29 29.49 -7.46 28.22
N HIS A 30 30.51 -8.03 28.88
CA HIS A 30 30.53 -9.39 29.45
C HIS A 30 31.07 -9.33 30.89
N PRO A 31 30.47 -10.05 31.85
CA PRO A 31 31.10 -10.43 33.12
C PRO A 31 31.54 -11.91 33.13
N PRO A 32 32.73 -12.28 33.65
CA PRO A 32 33.21 -13.66 33.73
C PRO A 32 33.30 -14.23 35.16
N SER A 33 32.88 -15.49 35.36
CA SER A 33 33.12 -16.30 36.58
C SER A 33 32.63 -17.74 36.38
N LEU A 34 33.16 -18.80 36.99
CA LEU A 34 34.42 -19.04 37.74
C LEU A 34 34.68 -20.57 37.73
N ILE A 35 35.90 -21.02 38.08
CA ILE A 35 36.25 -22.46 38.18
C ILE A 35 36.27 -22.89 39.65
N VAL A 36 35.73 -24.07 39.97
CA VAL A 36 35.90 -24.75 41.28
C VAL A 36 36.16 -26.24 41.05
N SER A 37 37.06 -26.83 41.85
CA SER A 37 37.52 -28.23 41.75
C SER A 37 37.66 -28.87 43.14
N ALA A 38 37.14 -30.10 43.32
CA ALA A 38 37.35 -30.98 44.47
C ALA A 38 36.99 -32.43 44.02
N SER A 39 37.87 -33.44 44.05
CA SER A 39 38.41 -34.23 45.18
C SER A 39 37.34 -34.96 46.01
N SER A 40 37.23 -36.30 46.19
CA SER A 40 38.09 -37.51 46.03
C SER A 40 38.62 -38.14 47.34
N SER A 41 37.88 -39.12 47.89
CA SER A 41 38.29 -40.14 48.88
C SER A 41 37.09 -41.10 49.09
N SER A 42 37.17 -42.41 48.78
CA SER A 42 37.68 -43.54 49.61
C SER A 42 36.88 -43.74 50.92
N SER A 43 36.43 -44.94 51.30
CA SER A 43 37.13 -46.23 51.19
C SER A 43 36.22 -47.49 51.12
N SER A 44 36.84 -48.57 50.63
CA SER A 44 36.67 -50.04 50.86
C SER A 44 35.78 -50.52 52.04
N ASN A 45 35.19 -51.73 52.04
CA ASN A 45 35.27 -52.92 51.15
C ASN A 45 34.04 -53.84 51.37
N ASN A 46 33.74 -54.94 50.64
CA ASN A 46 34.33 -55.62 49.47
C ASN A 46 33.15 -56.18 48.58
N ASP A 47 33.04 -57.36 47.94
CA ASP A 47 33.84 -58.59 47.73
C ASP A 47 33.38 -59.40 46.48
N ASN A 48 34.04 -60.53 46.19
CA ASN A 48 33.63 -61.69 45.36
C ASN A 48 33.20 -61.47 43.88
N ASP A 49 34.19 -61.64 42.99
CA ASP A 49 34.17 -62.36 41.70
C ASP A 49 32.91 -62.40 40.80
N VAL A 50 32.98 -61.66 39.68
CA VAL A 50 32.96 -62.24 38.32
C VAL A 50 33.93 -61.46 37.42
N VAL A 51 34.77 -62.16 36.64
CA VAL A 51 35.65 -61.55 35.63
C VAL A 51 35.04 -61.60 34.23
N SER A 52 34.83 -60.44 33.59
CA SER A 52 35.21 -60.21 32.18
C SER A 52 34.97 -58.76 31.69
N THR A 53 35.82 -58.32 30.74
CA THR A 53 35.62 -57.22 29.77
C THR A 53 35.11 -55.84 30.28
N LYS A 54 36.01 -55.08 30.94
CA LYS A 54 35.89 -53.61 31.08
C LYS A 54 36.02 -52.89 29.72
N SER A 55 34.98 -52.85 28.90
CA SER A 55 34.96 -52.09 27.64
C SER A 55 34.57 -50.61 27.88
N GLY A 56 35.55 -49.81 28.31
CA GLY A 56 35.35 -48.39 28.60
C GLY A 56 35.03 -47.58 27.34
N THR A 57 33.86 -46.93 27.27
CA THR A 57 33.49 -46.08 26.14
C THR A 57 34.48 -44.92 26.00
N SER A 58 35.25 -44.93 24.91
CA SER A 58 36.31 -43.94 24.68
C SER A 58 35.75 -42.52 24.60
N ALA A 59 36.61 -41.50 24.79
CA ALA A 59 36.19 -40.10 24.70
C ALA A 59 35.52 -39.75 23.35
N ARG A 60 35.89 -40.46 22.26
CA ARG A 60 35.22 -40.37 20.95
C ARG A 60 33.81 -40.95 20.97
N GLY A 61 33.61 -42.10 21.62
CA GLY A 61 32.29 -42.73 21.79
C GLY A 61 31.31 -41.85 22.56
N ARG A 62 31.74 -41.29 23.71
CA ARG A 62 30.93 -40.36 24.51
C ARG A 62 30.58 -39.06 23.76
N ARG A 63 31.50 -38.51 22.97
CA ARG A 63 31.20 -37.37 22.07
C ARG A 63 30.18 -37.74 20.97
N LEU A 64 30.28 -38.93 20.38
CA LEU A 64 29.35 -39.40 19.34
C LEU A 64 27.95 -39.76 19.87
N LEU A 65 27.83 -40.15 21.14
CA LEU A 65 26.54 -40.29 21.83
C LEU A 65 25.91 -38.90 22.03
N LYS A 66 26.64 -37.95 22.63
CA LYS A 66 26.13 -36.59 22.82
C LYS A 66 25.71 -35.93 21.49
N VAL A 67 26.44 -36.14 20.40
CA VAL A 67 26.05 -35.62 19.07
C VAL A 67 24.80 -36.30 18.50
N ARG A 68 24.54 -37.59 18.82
CA ARG A 68 23.28 -38.26 18.47
C ARG A 68 22.12 -37.74 19.33
N GLU A 69 22.32 -37.61 20.62
CA GLU A 69 21.35 -37.06 21.58
C GLU A 69 21.00 -35.61 21.22
N GLU A 70 22.00 -34.75 20.98
CA GLU A 70 21.78 -33.38 20.49
C GLU A 70 21.10 -33.34 19.11
N LYS A 71 21.33 -34.32 18.22
CA LYS A 71 20.59 -34.40 16.96
C LYS A 71 19.15 -34.81 17.21
N GLN A 72 18.90 -35.83 18.01
CA GLN A 72 17.54 -36.28 18.36
C GLN A 72 16.77 -35.21 19.11
N GLN A 73 17.40 -34.48 20.03
CA GLN A 73 16.79 -33.33 20.71
C GLN A 73 16.50 -32.19 19.73
N ARG A 74 17.41 -31.89 18.79
CA ARG A 74 17.13 -30.89 17.74
C ARG A 74 16.03 -31.33 16.77
N GLU A 75 15.92 -32.61 16.46
CA GLU A 75 14.84 -33.21 15.66
C GLU A 75 13.50 -33.13 16.43
N TYR A 76 13.51 -33.45 17.72
CA TYR A 76 12.36 -33.36 18.64
C TYR A 76 11.89 -31.92 18.82
N ASP A 77 12.79 -30.98 19.10
CA ASP A 77 12.53 -29.54 19.17
C ASP A 77 11.96 -29.00 17.84
N ARG A 78 12.38 -29.54 16.69
CA ARG A 78 11.86 -29.13 15.37
C ARG A 78 10.41 -29.59 15.12
N VAL A 79 9.92 -30.57 15.88
CA VAL A 79 8.57 -31.15 15.75
C VAL A 79 7.63 -30.68 16.87
N HIS A 80 8.12 -30.51 18.10
CA HIS A 80 7.28 -30.29 19.29
C HIS A 80 7.30 -28.84 19.83
N LYS A 81 8.12 -27.95 19.28
CA LYS A 81 8.26 -26.57 19.76
C LYS A 81 7.33 -25.63 19.00
N TYR A 82 6.34 -25.08 19.71
CA TYR A 82 5.37 -24.10 19.18
C TYR A 82 6.10 -22.97 18.42
N PRO A 83 5.90 -22.81 17.08
CA PRO A 83 6.78 -22.01 16.23
C PRO A 83 6.85 -20.52 16.59
N SER A 84 7.99 -19.89 16.32
CA SER A 84 8.19 -18.45 16.52
C SER A 84 7.18 -17.60 15.73
N TRP A 85 6.93 -17.95 14.46
CA TRP A 85 5.93 -17.28 13.63
C TRP A 85 4.51 -17.40 14.22
N ALA A 86 4.18 -18.56 14.82
CA ALA A 86 2.89 -18.80 15.43
C ALA A 86 2.70 -17.93 16.67
N LYS A 87 3.75 -17.76 17.50
CA LYS A 87 3.75 -16.83 18.65
C LYS A 87 3.48 -15.39 18.23
N VAL A 88 4.24 -14.89 17.24
CA VAL A 88 4.06 -13.52 16.72
C VAL A 88 2.63 -13.31 16.19
N LEU A 89 2.07 -14.31 15.49
CA LEU A 89 0.67 -14.26 15.03
C LEU A 89 -0.33 -14.28 16.20
N GLN A 90 -0.03 -15.05 17.26
CA GLN A 90 -0.85 -15.15 18.48
C GLN A 90 -0.84 -13.85 19.29
N ASP A 91 0.32 -13.20 19.39
CA ASP A 91 0.51 -11.92 20.05
C ASP A 91 -0.21 -10.80 19.29
N ALA A 92 -0.08 -10.75 17.95
CA ALA A 92 -0.80 -9.79 17.11
C ALA A 92 -2.34 -9.91 17.25
N CYS A 93 -2.89 -11.11 17.47
CA CYS A 93 -4.32 -11.34 17.72
C CYS A 93 -4.84 -10.89 19.09
N LYS A 94 -3.99 -10.31 19.94
CA LYS A 94 -4.40 -9.61 21.17
C LYS A 94 -4.87 -8.19 20.86
N ASP A 95 -4.18 -7.54 19.93
CA ASP A 95 -4.35 -6.11 19.63
C ASP A 95 -5.19 -5.88 18.35
N ASP A 96 -5.10 -6.78 17.36
CA ASP A 96 -5.86 -6.72 16.11
C ASP A 96 -7.16 -7.56 16.18
N THR A 97 -8.30 -6.87 16.12
CA THR A 97 -9.64 -7.48 16.15
C THR A 97 -10.07 -8.12 14.83
N GLU A 98 -9.60 -7.65 13.66
CA GLU A 98 -9.83 -8.33 12.37
C GLU A 98 -9.04 -9.65 12.32
N LEU A 99 -7.77 -9.64 12.71
CA LEU A 99 -6.91 -10.83 12.70
C LEU A 99 -7.41 -11.88 13.70
N ARG A 100 -7.86 -11.45 14.89
CA ARG A 100 -8.53 -12.31 15.87
C ARG A 100 -9.79 -12.96 15.30
N ALA A 101 -10.61 -12.22 14.55
CA ALA A 101 -11.80 -12.76 13.88
C ALA A 101 -11.48 -13.73 12.72
N VAL A 102 -10.27 -13.66 12.14
CA VAL A 102 -9.80 -14.60 11.11
C VAL A 102 -9.36 -15.94 11.72
N LEU A 103 -8.74 -15.95 12.89
CA LEU A 103 -8.28 -17.19 13.56
C LEU A 103 -9.37 -17.85 14.42
N GLY A 104 -10.15 -17.05 15.17
CA GLY A 104 -11.19 -17.53 16.09
C GLY A 104 -10.65 -18.59 17.06
N ASP A 105 -11.35 -19.71 17.17
CA ASP A 105 -11.01 -20.84 18.05
C ASP A 105 -9.71 -21.57 17.68
N SER A 106 -9.08 -21.22 16.56
CA SER A 106 -7.83 -21.84 16.10
C SER A 106 -6.58 -21.31 16.81
N ILE A 107 -6.72 -20.32 17.70
CA ILE A 107 -5.63 -19.67 18.44
C ILE A 107 -5.00 -20.67 19.43
N GLY A 108 -3.89 -21.30 19.01
CA GLY A 108 -3.15 -22.28 19.83
C GLY A 108 -2.62 -23.48 19.04
N ASP A 109 -3.14 -23.73 17.84
CA ASP A 109 -2.66 -24.79 16.93
C ASP A 109 -1.98 -24.16 15.71
N PRO A 110 -0.65 -24.36 15.52
CA PRO A 110 0.08 -23.80 14.38
C PRO A 110 -0.44 -24.27 13.00
N GLU A 111 -0.92 -25.51 12.86
CA GLU A 111 -1.38 -26.00 11.57
C GLU A 111 -2.74 -25.41 11.22
N LEU A 112 -3.66 -25.31 12.19
CA LEU A 112 -4.94 -24.65 11.99
C LEU A 112 -4.77 -23.13 11.80
N MET A 113 -3.88 -22.46 12.54
CA MET A 113 -3.56 -21.04 12.34
C MET A 113 -3.06 -20.78 10.92
N ARG A 114 -2.09 -21.58 10.42
CA ARG A 114 -1.59 -21.47 9.05
C ARG A 114 -2.71 -21.68 8.03
N LYS A 115 -3.49 -22.75 8.19
CA LYS A 115 -4.59 -23.10 7.27
C LYS A 115 -5.67 -22.02 7.21
N ARG A 116 -6.07 -21.43 8.35
CA ARG A 116 -7.03 -20.31 8.41
C ARG A 116 -6.53 -19.08 7.68
N VAL A 117 -5.25 -18.73 7.83
CA VAL A 117 -4.63 -17.61 7.11
C VAL A 117 -4.57 -17.90 5.61
N GLU A 118 -4.12 -19.09 5.20
CA GLU A 118 -4.07 -19.50 3.79
C GLU A 118 -5.46 -19.50 3.13
N ASP A 119 -6.49 -20.03 3.80
CA ASP A 119 -7.87 -20.00 3.32
C ASP A 119 -8.46 -18.57 3.29
N ARG A 120 -8.11 -17.71 4.26
CA ARG A 120 -8.54 -16.30 4.24
C ARG A 120 -7.86 -15.51 3.14
N VAL A 121 -6.57 -15.74 2.87
CA VAL A 121 -5.84 -15.15 1.73
C VAL A 121 -6.42 -15.66 0.40
N ARG A 122 -6.72 -16.96 0.27
CA ARG A 122 -7.34 -17.56 -0.93
C ARG A 122 -8.79 -17.12 -1.17
N LYS A 123 -9.50 -16.66 -0.13
CA LYS A 123 -10.84 -16.07 -0.24
C LYS A 123 -10.79 -14.54 -0.43
N LYS A 124 -10.28 -13.79 0.56
CA LYS A 124 -10.15 -12.32 0.53
C LYS A 124 -9.25 -11.83 -0.63
N GLY A 125 -8.36 -12.68 -1.15
CA GLY A 125 -7.57 -12.46 -2.37
C GLY A 125 -8.38 -12.35 -3.67
N ARG A 126 -9.61 -12.89 -3.71
CA ARG A 126 -10.59 -12.63 -4.78
C ARG A 126 -11.53 -11.47 -4.43
N ASP A 127 -11.77 -11.26 -3.14
CA ASP A 127 -12.62 -10.18 -2.61
C ASP A 127 -11.88 -8.82 -2.49
N PHE A 128 -10.65 -8.68 -2.99
CA PHE A 128 -9.91 -7.41 -3.04
C PHE A 128 -10.52 -6.39 -4.01
N SER A 129 -11.40 -6.83 -4.90
CA SER A 129 -12.31 -5.92 -5.60
C SER A 129 -13.27 -5.31 -4.58
N LYS A 130 -12.99 -4.08 -4.14
CA LYS A 130 -14.02 -3.18 -3.60
C LYS A 130 -15.23 -3.21 -4.55
N SER A 131 -16.43 -3.09 -4.00
CA SER A 131 -17.61 -2.77 -4.81
C SER A 131 -17.36 -1.43 -5.50
N LYS A 132 -17.19 -1.43 -6.82
CA LYS A 132 -17.04 -0.21 -7.60
C LYS A 132 -18.36 0.55 -7.54
N THR A 133 -18.34 1.72 -6.91
CA THR A 133 -19.50 2.62 -6.78
C THR A 133 -19.51 3.67 -7.90
N GLY A 134 -18.44 3.70 -8.71
CA GLY A 134 -18.34 4.46 -9.95
C GLY A 134 -19.21 3.94 -11.10
N SER A 135 -19.24 4.69 -12.20
CA SER A 135 -19.93 4.35 -13.45
C SER A 135 -19.06 3.52 -14.39
N VAL A 136 -19.66 2.58 -15.10
CA VAL A 136 -19.03 1.84 -16.20
C VAL A 136 -19.01 2.66 -17.50
N LEU A 137 -19.81 3.74 -17.57
CA LEU A 137 -19.85 4.66 -18.71
C LEU A 137 -18.76 5.73 -18.56
N ALA A 138 -18.06 6.03 -19.66
CA ALA A 138 -17.21 7.21 -19.73
C ALA A 138 -18.07 8.48 -19.70
N PHE A 139 -17.70 9.46 -18.87
CA PHE A 139 -18.37 10.75 -18.83
C PHE A 139 -18.10 11.57 -20.09
N LYS A 140 -19.02 12.45 -20.42
CA LYS A 140 -18.88 13.40 -21.52
C LYS A 140 -18.01 14.59 -21.09
N VAL A 141 -17.04 15.00 -21.90
CA VAL A 141 -16.30 16.27 -21.71
C VAL A 141 -16.82 17.31 -22.70
N THR A 142 -17.03 18.54 -22.25
CA THR A 142 -17.31 19.68 -23.13
C THR A 142 -16.61 20.95 -22.67
N PHE A 143 -16.31 21.84 -23.62
CA PHE A 143 -15.79 23.19 -23.38
C PHE A 143 -16.83 24.20 -23.86
N ARG A 144 -17.11 25.24 -23.06
CA ARG A 144 -18.08 26.30 -23.35
C ARG A 144 -17.48 27.63 -22.92
N ASP A 145 -17.06 28.46 -23.87
CA ASP A 145 -16.46 29.78 -23.61
C ASP A 145 -15.31 29.74 -22.56
N PHE A 146 -14.55 28.65 -22.56
CA PHE A 146 -13.51 28.39 -21.56
C PHE A 146 -12.34 29.36 -21.68
N ASN A 147 -12.05 30.07 -20.59
CA ASN A 147 -10.88 30.92 -20.40
C ASN A 147 -10.04 30.33 -19.26
N PRO A 148 -8.79 29.88 -19.51
CA PRO A 148 -7.98 29.22 -18.48
C PRO A 148 -7.59 30.12 -17.30
N LEU A 149 -7.75 31.45 -17.42
CA LEU A 149 -7.44 32.42 -16.36
C LEU A 149 -8.65 32.85 -15.52
N ASP A 150 -9.86 32.54 -15.97
CA ASP A 150 -11.12 32.88 -15.30
C ASP A 150 -12.23 32.00 -15.88
N SER A 151 -12.46 30.83 -15.27
CA SER A 151 -13.55 29.93 -15.63
C SER A 151 -13.88 28.95 -14.53
N TYR A 152 -15.14 28.52 -14.50
CA TYR A 152 -15.56 27.36 -13.72
C TYR A 152 -15.27 26.05 -14.47
N ILE A 153 -14.88 25.01 -13.73
CA ILE A 153 -14.98 23.61 -14.17
C ILE A 153 -16.16 23.01 -13.40
N TRP A 154 -17.15 22.50 -14.13
CA TRP A 154 -18.38 21.94 -13.61
C TRP A 154 -18.37 20.41 -13.72
N PHE A 155 -18.98 19.75 -12.74
CA PHE A 155 -19.14 18.30 -12.67
C PHE A 155 -20.63 17.98 -12.49
N GLU A 156 -21.18 17.11 -13.33
CA GLU A 156 -22.51 16.52 -13.11
C GLU A 156 -22.33 15.06 -12.69
N PHE A 157 -22.95 14.67 -11.58
CA PHE A 157 -22.94 13.31 -11.06
C PHE A 157 -24.29 12.61 -11.31
N PHE A 158 -24.30 11.27 -11.33
CA PHE A 158 -25.54 10.49 -11.46
C PHE A 158 -26.47 10.56 -10.23
N GLY A 159 -26.07 11.27 -9.18
CA GLY A 159 -26.82 11.54 -7.96
C GLY A 159 -25.98 12.41 -7.01
N SER A 160 -26.58 12.94 -5.94
CA SER A 160 -25.87 13.84 -5.02
C SER A 160 -24.68 13.14 -4.32
N PRO A 161 -23.49 13.75 -4.29
CA PRO A 161 -22.30 13.13 -3.69
C PRO A 161 -22.45 12.98 -2.17
N SER A 162 -22.06 11.83 -1.64
CA SER A 162 -21.96 11.66 -0.19
C SER A 162 -20.80 12.49 0.36
N ASP A 163 -20.78 12.72 1.67
CA ASP A 163 -19.74 13.57 2.29
C ASP A 163 -18.35 12.93 2.14
N ARG A 164 -18.29 11.59 1.98
CA ARG A 164 -17.09 10.85 1.59
C ARG A 164 -16.61 11.22 0.19
N ASP A 165 -17.53 11.40 -0.76
CA ASP A 165 -17.21 11.68 -2.15
C ASP A 165 -16.84 13.14 -2.34
N VAL A 166 -17.50 14.06 -1.63
CA VAL A 166 -17.09 15.48 -1.51
C VAL A 166 -15.64 15.58 -1.03
N ASN A 167 -15.27 14.84 0.03
CA ASN A 167 -13.89 14.79 0.52
C ASN A 167 -12.92 14.15 -0.48
N LEU A 168 -13.34 13.12 -1.22
CA LEU A 168 -12.51 12.46 -2.22
C LEU A 168 -12.23 13.37 -3.44
N ILE A 169 -13.27 13.98 -4.00
CA ILE A 169 -13.17 14.92 -5.12
C ILE A 169 -12.35 16.13 -4.70
N GLY A 170 -12.67 16.71 -3.53
CA GLY A 170 -11.91 17.82 -2.94
C GLY A 170 -10.41 17.51 -2.79
N SER A 171 -10.07 16.34 -2.25
CA SER A 171 -8.67 15.89 -2.12
C SER A 171 -7.97 15.75 -3.47
N VAL A 172 -8.68 15.30 -4.52
CA VAL A 172 -8.14 15.18 -5.88
C VAL A 172 -7.90 16.57 -6.50
N ILE A 173 -8.84 17.49 -6.37
CA ILE A 173 -8.69 18.87 -6.87
C ILE A 173 -7.59 19.62 -6.10
N GLN A 174 -7.52 19.51 -4.77
CA GLN A 174 -6.46 20.10 -3.96
C GLN A 174 -5.07 19.55 -4.32
N SER A 175 -4.98 18.23 -4.58
CA SER A 175 -3.73 17.59 -5.05
C SER A 175 -3.32 18.08 -6.44
N TRP A 176 -4.29 18.22 -7.35
CA TRP A 176 -4.07 18.76 -8.70
C TRP A 176 -3.62 20.23 -8.66
N TYR A 177 -4.30 21.08 -7.87
CA TYR A 177 -3.88 22.46 -7.63
C TYR A 177 -2.46 22.53 -7.06
N LEU A 178 -2.13 21.76 -6.02
CA LEU A 178 -0.80 21.75 -5.41
C LEU A 178 0.30 21.34 -6.41
N MET A 179 0.05 20.30 -7.23
CA MET A 179 0.95 19.92 -8.33
C MET A 179 1.10 21.04 -9.36
N GLY A 180 0.01 21.73 -9.68
CA GLY A 180 -0.01 22.88 -10.59
C GLY A 180 0.78 24.08 -10.07
N ARG A 181 0.66 24.41 -8.78
CA ARG A 181 1.43 25.47 -8.12
C ARG A 181 2.93 25.18 -8.13
N LEU A 182 3.31 23.93 -7.89
CA LEU A 182 4.69 23.46 -7.96
C LEU A 182 5.22 23.27 -9.40
N GLY A 183 4.40 23.55 -10.42
CA GLY A 183 4.78 23.52 -11.83
C GLY A 183 4.98 22.12 -12.41
N ALA A 184 4.37 21.09 -11.82
CA ALA A 184 4.45 19.71 -12.30
C ALA A 184 3.85 19.51 -13.72
N PHE A 185 2.97 20.42 -14.15
CA PHE A 185 2.31 20.36 -15.47
C PHE A 185 3.04 21.14 -16.58
N ASN A 186 4.35 21.37 -16.43
CA ASN A 186 5.18 22.01 -17.44
C ASN A 186 5.49 21.05 -18.60
N SER A 187 4.69 21.12 -19.67
CA SER A 187 4.83 20.30 -20.87
C SER A 187 6.17 20.53 -21.58
N SER A 188 6.67 21.77 -21.54
CA SER A 188 7.97 22.16 -22.11
C SER A 188 9.17 21.54 -21.38
N ASN A 189 8.98 21.01 -20.16
CA ASN A 189 9.98 20.28 -19.39
C ASN A 189 9.70 18.76 -19.30
N LEU A 190 8.90 18.17 -20.21
CA LEU A 190 8.65 16.72 -20.29
C LEU A 190 9.85 15.94 -20.87
N GLN A 191 11.01 16.03 -20.23
CA GLN A 191 12.28 15.48 -20.74
C GLN A 191 12.24 13.99 -21.03
N LEU A 192 11.50 13.22 -20.22
CA LEU A 192 11.37 11.77 -20.40
C LEU A 192 10.38 11.36 -21.50
N GLY A 193 9.42 12.24 -21.86
CA GLY A 193 8.34 11.93 -22.81
C GLY A 193 8.80 11.65 -24.24
N SER A 194 10.01 12.10 -24.60
CA SER A 194 10.68 11.80 -25.87
C SER A 194 12.03 11.08 -25.70
N SER A 195 12.26 10.45 -24.53
CA SER A 195 13.53 9.77 -24.22
C SER A 195 13.47 8.27 -24.55
N SER A 196 14.62 7.64 -24.80
CA SER A 196 14.68 6.17 -24.88
C SER A 196 14.58 5.57 -23.48
N MET A 197 13.60 4.70 -23.28
CA MET A 197 13.32 4.03 -22.01
C MET A 197 14.44 3.08 -21.54
N GLU A 198 15.37 2.73 -22.43
CA GLU A 198 16.52 1.87 -22.14
C GLU A 198 17.52 2.57 -21.20
N HIS A 199 17.79 3.86 -21.45
CA HIS A 199 18.68 4.71 -20.65
C HIS A 199 18.09 6.14 -20.52
N PRO A 200 17.05 6.35 -19.70
CA PRO A 200 16.47 7.68 -19.48
C PRO A 200 17.48 8.61 -18.78
N LEU A 201 17.64 9.81 -19.32
CA LEU A 201 18.46 10.88 -18.76
C LEU A 201 17.57 12.09 -18.42
N TYR A 202 17.89 12.77 -17.32
CA TYR A 202 17.22 13.99 -16.89
C TYR A 202 18.27 15.07 -16.62
N ASP A 203 18.08 16.25 -17.22
CA ASP A 203 19.05 17.34 -17.26
C ASP A 203 18.49 18.55 -16.47
N SER A 204 19.16 18.88 -15.36
CA SER A 204 18.83 20.03 -14.51
C SER A 204 18.97 21.37 -15.24
N ASP A 205 19.99 21.48 -16.09
CA ASP A 205 20.37 22.70 -16.76
C ASP A 205 19.49 22.93 -17.98
N LYS A 206 18.93 21.87 -18.58
CA LYS A 206 17.81 21.96 -19.52
C LYS A 206 16.55 22.44 -18.79
N GLY A 207 16.21 21.84 -17.66
CA GLY A 207 15.02 22.20 -16.88
C GLY A 207 15.00 23.67 -16.44
N PHE A 208 16.14 24.18 -15.95
CA PHE A 208 16.29 25.57 -15.51
C PHE A 208 16.15 26.62 -16.65
N LYS A 209 16.26 26.20 -17.91
CA LYS A 209 16.10 27.08 -19.09
C LYS A 209 14.66 27.14 -19.62
N VAL A 210 13.77 26.29 -19.11
CA VAL A 210 12.34 26.28 -19.50
C VAL A 210 11.58 27.35 -18.71
N LEU A 211 10.63 28.03 -19.35
CA LEU A 211 9.74 28.97 -18.66
C LEU A 211 8.90 28.24 -17.60
N PRO A 212 8.75 28.78 -16.37
CA PRO A 212 7.86 28.20 -15.37
C PRO A 212 6.40 28.24 -15.78
N SER A 213 5.77 27.07 -15.90
CA SER A 213 4.32 26.91 -15.92
C SER A 213 3.85 26.75 -14.46
N SER A 214 2.93 27.58 -13.96
CA SER A 214 2.38 27.46 -12.60
C SER A 214 0.94 27.95 -12.53
N PHE A 215 0.12 27.27 -11.72
CA PHE A 215 -1.23 27.72 -11.38
C PHE A 215 -1.17 29.02 -10.59
N HIS A 216 -2.14 29.91 -10.78
CA HIS A 216 -2.27 31.08 -9.92
C HIS A 216 -3.17 30.77 -8.73
N ASP A 217 -4.45 30.41 -8.97
CA ASP A 217 -5.42 30.27 -7.88
C ASP A 217 -6.61 29.36 -8.20
N ILE A 218 -7.39 29.01 -7.17
CA ILE A 218 -8.58 28.15 -7.26
C ILE A 218 -9.58 28.49 -6.14
N SER A 219 -10.89 28.29 -6.37
CA SER A 219 -11.89 28.38 -5.31
C SER A 219 -11.95 27.12 -4.44
N ASP A 220 -12.68 27.20 -3.33
CA ASP A 220 -13.27 26.00 -2.71
C ASP A 220 -14.06 25.18 -3.74
N VAL A 221 -14.21 23.88 -3.49
CA VAL A 221 -15.07 22.99 -4.29
C VAL A 221 -16.49 23.08 -3.76
N GLU A 222 -17.39 23.69 -4.52
CA GLU A 222 -18.81 23.85 -4.16
C GLU A 222 -19.66 22.73 -4.79
N PHE A 223 -20.74 22.32 -4.11
CA PHE A 223 -21.71 21.33 -4.59
C PHE A 223 -23.15 21.76 -4.25
N GLN A 224 -24.08 21.54 -5.18
CA GLN A 224 -25.52 21.70 -5.02
C GLN A 224 -26.19 20.49 -5.67
N ASP A 225 -27.03 19.76 -4.92
CA ASP A 225 -27.63 18.48 -5.30
C ASP A 225 -26.66 17.55 -6.06
N ASN A 226 -26.81 17.35 -7.38
CA ASN A 226 -25.94 16.48 -8.20
C ASN A 226 -24.89 17.23 -9.03
N TRP A 227 -24.75 18.55 -8.85
CA TRP A 227 -23.72 19.38 -9.47
C TRP A 227 -22.60 19.70 -8.48
N GLY A 228 -21.39 19.86 -9.02
CA GLY A 228 -20.27 20.50 -8.33
C GLY A 228 -19.52 21.46 -9.25
N ARG A 229 -18.83 22.44 -8.68
CA ARG A 229 -17.99 23.38 -9.43
C ARG A 229 -16.74 23.83 -8.67
N ILE A 230 -15.76 24.28 -9.45
CA ILE A 230 -14.55 24.99 -9.00
C ILE A 230 -14.26 26.14 -9.96
N TRP A 231 -13.95 27.33 -9.47
CA TRP A 231 -13.36 28.39 -10.28
C TRP A 231 -11.83 28.21 -10.31
N VAL A 232 -11.19 28.43 -11.46
CA VAL A 232 -9.74 28.29 -11.65
C VAL A 232 -9.11 29.51 -12.35
N ASP A 233 -7.94 29.92 -11.87
CA ASP A 233 -6.92 30.62 -12.67
C ASP A 233 -5.69 29.69 -12.81
N LEU A 234 -5.59 29.04 -13.97
CA LEU A 234 -4.48 28.15 -14.33
C LEU A 234 -3.17 28.91 -14.57
N GLY A 235 -3.20 30.25 -14.64
CA GLY A 235 -2.03 31.09 -14.75
C GLY A 235 -1.18 30.80 -15.99
N THR A 236 0.08 30.42 -15.77
CA THR A 236 1.00 30.04 -16.86
C THR A 236 1.05 28.53 -17.12
N ALA A 237 0.16 27.73 -16.51
CA ALA A 237 0.17 26.28 -16.67
C ALA A 237 -0.30 25.81 -18.04
N ASP A 238 0.35 24.77 -18.58
CA ASP A 238 0.00 24.19 -19.87
C ASP A 238 -1.31 23.38 -19.79
N TYR A 239 -1.99 23.23 -20.93
CA TYR A 239 -3.20 22.38 -21.07
C TYR A 239 -2.99 20.92 -20.65
N PHE A 240 -1.74 20.44 -20.57
CA PHE A 240 -1.38 19.14 -19.97
C PHE A 240 -1.91 18.98 -18.53
N ALA A 241 -2.12 20.08 -17.79
CA ALA A 241 -2.81 20.06 -16.50
C ALA A 241 -4.26 19.56 -16.61
N ILE A 242 -4.98 19.93 -17.67
CA ILE A 242 -6.35 19.49 -17.95
C ILE A 242 -6.35 18.01 -18.37
N ASP A 243 -5.39 17.59 -19.20
CA ASP A 243 -5.24 16.17 -19.56
C ASP A 243 -4.96 15.31 -18.31
N ALA A 244 -4.08 15.75 -17.42
CA ALA A 244 -3.79 15.06 -16.16
C ALA A 244 -5.04 14.94 -15.26
N LEU A 245 -5.84 16.01 -15.17
CA LEU A 245 -7.11 16.02 -14.44
C LEU A 245 -8.12 15.04 -15.06
N LEU A 246 -8.33 15.09 -16.37
CA LEU A 246 -9.29 14.24 -17.08
C LEU A 246 -8.92 12.75 -16.98
N ASN A 247 -7.64 12.40 -17.04
CA ASN A 247 -7.16 11.04 -16.81
C ASN A 247 -7.42 10.58 -15.36
N CYS A 248 -7.18 11.45 -14.37
CA CYS A 248 -7.49 11.16 -12.96
C CYS A 248 -9.00 10.97 -12.72
N LEU A 249 -9.82 11.89 -13.25
CA LEU A 249 -11.28 11.82 -13.19
C LEU A 249 -11.83 10.57 -13.87
N THR A 250 -11.22 10.09 -14.97
CA THR A 250 -11.62 8.84 -15.64
C THR A 250 -11.48 7.64 -14.70
N ALA A 251 -10.36 7.53 -13.98
CA ALA A 251 -10.18 6.49 -12.98
C ALA A 251 -11.17 6.67 -11.82
N LEU A 252 -11.28 7.89 -11.26
CA LEU A 252 -12.19 8.22 -10.16
C LEU A 252 -13.66 7.89 -10.48
N SER A 253 -14.11 8.23 -11.70
CA SER A 253 -15.44 7.94 -12.20
C SER A 253 -15.70 6.44 -12.35
N SER A 254 -14.69 5.66 -12.73
CA SER A 254 -14.83 4.21 -12.96
C SER A 254 -14.80 3.36 -11.69
N GLU A 255 -14.36 3.91 -10.55
CA GLU A 255 -14.14 3.14 -9.31
C GLU A 255 -14.92 3.66 -8.11
N TYR A 256 -15.07 4.98 -7.96
CA TYR A 256 -15.53 5.61 -6.72
C TYR A 256 -16.89 6.28 -6.84
N ILE A 257 -17.04 7.30 -7.70
CA ILE A 257 -18.29 8.06 -7.86
C ILE A 257 -18.56 8.34 -9.33
N GLY A 258 -19.71 7.90 -9.85
CA GLY A 258 -20.06 8.04 -11.26
C GLY A 258 -20.27 9.50 -11.69
N ILE A 259 -19.39 10.00 -12.54
CA ILE A 259 -19.54 11.29 -13.24
C ILE A 259 -20.36 11.05 -14.51
N GLN A 260 -21.30 11.96 -14.81
CA GLN A 260 -22.08 11.99 -16.04
C GLN A 260 -21.42 12.88 -17.11
N GLN A 261 -21.03 14.11 -16.75
CA GLN A 261 -20.25 14.99 -17.61
C GLN A 261 -19.36 15.96 -16.82
N VAL A 262 -18.33 16.46 -17.51
CA VAL A 262 -17.45 17.54 -17.06
C VAL A 262 -17.53 18.68 -18.07
N VAL A 263 -17.74 19.91 -17.61
CA VAL A 263 -17.88 21.10 -18.47
C VAL A 263 -16.85 22.15 -18.06
N PHE A 264 -15.98 22.52 -18.98
CA PHE A 264 -14.98 23.58 -18.80
C PHE A 264 -15.55 24.90 -19.32
N GLY A 265 -15.60 25.92 -18.47
CA GLY A 265 -16.23 27.20 -18.75
C GLY A 265 -17.77 27.15 -18.67
N GLY A 266 -18.41 28.24 -19.09
CA GLY A 266 -19.85 28.46 -18.99
C GLY A 266 -20.28 28.99 -17.61
N ARG A 267 -21.29 29.86 -17.61
CA ARG A 267 -21.64 30.73 -16.46
C ARG A 267 -22.63 30.11 -15.47
N CYS A 268 -23.42 29.14 -15.90
CA CYS A 268 -24.42 28.43 -15.10
C CYS A 268 -24.67 27.08 -15.79
N MET A 269 -24.94 26.03 -15.02
CA MET A 269 -25.25 24.68 -15.51
C MET A 269 -26.46 24.11 -14.78
N GLY A 270 -27.31 23.39 -15.51
CA GLY A 270 -28.47 22.69 -14.95
C GLY A 270 -29.40 23.62 -14.18
N ASP A 271 -29.51 23.31 -12.89
CA ASP A 271 -30.36 23.87 -11.85
C ASP A 271 -29.54 24.60 -10.75
N TRP A 272 -28.29 24.97 -11.05
CA TRP A 272 -27.42 25.70 -10.11
C TRP A 272 -27.93 27.12 -9.81
N GLU A 273 -28.16 27.41 -8.52
CA GLU A 273 -28.67 28.70 -8.04
C GLU A 273 -27.60 29.47 -7.25
N GLU A 274 -27.26 30.66 -7.72
CA GLU A 274 -26.16 31.44 -7.15
C GLU A 274 -26.49 31.96 -5.74
N GLY A 275 -25.56 31.75 -4.81
CA GLY A 275 -25.72 32.11 -3.40
C GLY A 275 -26.51 31.08 -2.55
N MET A 276 -27.08 30.02 -3.14
CA MET A 276 -27.65 28.91 -2.38
C MET A 276 -26.54 28.14 -1.66
N THR A 277 -26.32 28.50 -0.40
CA THR A 277 -25.17 28.08 0.44
C THR A 277 -25.61 27.46 1.78
N ASN A 278 -26.90 27.17 1.96
CA ASN A 278 -27.42 26.52 3.17
C ASN A 278 -27.33 24.98 3.07
N PRO A 279 -26.61 24.28 3.98
CA PRO A 279 -26.56 22.82 3.98
C PRO A 279 -27.92 22.11 4.10
N ASP A 280 -28.94 22.74 4.69
CA ASP A 280 -30.30 22.16 4.74
C ASP A 280 -30.93 21.97 3.35
N PHE A 281 -30.44 22.71 2.34
CA PHE A 281 -30.84 22.61 0.94
C PHE A 281 -29.79 21.87 0.09
N GLY A 282 -29.08 20.91 0.68
CA GLY A 282 -28.15 20.03 -0.04
C GLY A 282 -26.81 20.65 -0.42
N TYR A 283 -26.58 21.94 -0.12
CA TYR A 283 -25.29 22.58 -0.38
C TYR A 283 -24.16 21.95 0.43
N LYS A 284 -23.04 21.66 -0.23
CA LYS A 284 -21.81 21.17 0.41
C LYS A 284 -20.59 21.89 -0.15
N CYS A 285 -19.54 22.00 0.64
CA CYS A 285 -18.26 22.51 0.15
C CYS A 285 -17.06 21.73 0.72
N PHE A 286 -15.99 21.64 -0.06
CA PHE A 286 -14.66 21.23 0.41
C PHE A 286 -13.71 22.42 0.30
N LYS A 287 -13.01 22.75 1.39
CA LYS A 287 -12.06 23.88 1.41
C LYS A 287 -10.65 23.43 1.03
N ILE A 288 -10.00 24.22 0.17
CA ILE A 288 -8.68 23.94 -0.43
C ILE A 288 -7.54 24.59 0.37
#